data_AF-A0A914Q106-F1
#
_entry.id   AF-A0A914Q106-F1
#
_cell.length_a   1.000
_cell.length_b   1.000
_cell.length_c   1.000
_cell.angle_alpha   90.00
_cell.angle_beta   90.00
_cell.angle_gamma   90.00
#
_symmetry.space_group_name_H-M   'P 1'
#
loop_
_entity.id
_entity.type
_entity.pdbx_description
1 polymer ?
#
loop_
_entity_poly.entity_id
_entity_poly.type
_entity_poly.pdbx_seq_one_letter_code
_entity_poly.pdbx_strand_id
1 'polypeptide(L)'
;MSSVRNADLIEKMTSADKDFRFMAINDIMESLKNKSITLDDTTENQLITNLLKLLSDTNAEVQNLDVKCIALLVNYLAQPRLFSTLDALCKKISEGEEENLRDISAIALRSSIIDFNSLKNVSFHGVVDRLMPQMISILASNSDYSVYEQLLDIISHMFRRTGNKLEFNYDGLNDVLFKHAESDKYGIRRRAQQALAMYAEL
;
A
#
# COMPACT_ATOMS: atom_id res chain seq x y z
N MET A 1 -3.13 10.38 -29.15
CA MET A 1 -1.66 10.51 -29.05
C MET A 1 -1.14 10.21 -27.63
N SER A 2 -1.79 10.69 -26.55
CA SER A 2 -1.39 10.37 -25.17
C SER A 2 -1.55 8.89 -24.78
N SER A 3 -2.64 8.24 -25.20
CA SER A 3 -2.90 6.83 -24.88
C SER A 3 -1.87 5.85 -25.48
N VAL A 4 -1.42 6.08 -26.72
CA VAL A 4 -0.35 5.28 -27.36
C VAL A 4 0.96 5.41 -26.59
N ARG A 5 1.34 6.64 -26.20
CA ARG A 5 2.52 6.87 -25.37
C ARG A 5 2.45 6.12 -24.03
N ASN A 6 1.28 6.04 -23.40
CA ASN A 6 1.12 5.33 -22.13
C ASN A 6 1.28 3.81 -22.29
N ALA A 7 0.77 3.24 -23.39
CA ALA A 7 0.97 1.83 -23.70
C ALA A 7 2.47 1.51 -23.92
N ASP A 8 3.19 2.35 -24.68
CA ASP A 8 4.63 2.19 -24.90
C ASP A 8 5.44 2.25 -23.59
N LEU A 9 5.05 3.13 -22.67
CA LEU A 9 5.68 3.22 -21.35
C LEU A 9 5.43 1.94 -20.53
N ILE A 10 4.20 1.44 -20.53
CA ILE A 10 3.83 0.21 -19.80
C ILE A 10 4.57 -1.02 -20.33
N GLU A 11 4.80 -1.10 -21.64
CA GLU A 11 5.64 -2.14 -22.23
C GLU A 11 7.08 -2.06 -21.72
N LYS A 12 7.66 -0.84 -21.71
CA LYS A 12 9.03 -0.58 -21.21
C LYS A 12 9.22 -0.90 -19.72
N MET A 13 8.15 -0.92 -18.92
CA MET A 13 8.21 -1.38 -17.52
C MET A 13 8.65 -2.85 -17.39
N THR A 14 8.51 -3.65 -18.44
CA THR A 14 8.94 -5.07 -18.46
C THR A 14 10.27 -5.29 -19.18
N SER A 15 10.97 -4.21 -19.55
CA SER A 15 12.28 -4.28 -20.20
C SER A 15 13.31 -5.00 -19.34
N ALA A 16 14.23 -5.75 -19.95
CA ALA A 16 15.38 -6.33 -19.26
C ALA A 16 16.34 -5.23 -18.72
N ASP A 17 16.37 -4.07 -19.37
CA ASP A 17 17.18 -2.93 -18.98
C ASP A 17 16.51 -2.13 -17.84
N LYS A 18 17.22 -2.02 -16.71
CA LYS A 18 16.75 -1.28 -15.53
C LYS A 18 16.49 0.20 -15.83
N ASP A 19 17.26 0.82 -16.74
CA ASP A 19 17.15 2.25 -17.02
C ASP A 19 15.87 2.53 -17.81
N PHE A 20 15.48 1.62 -18.72
CA PHE A 20 14.18 1.70 -19.37
C PHE A 20 13.02 1.53 -18.39
N ARG A 21 13.11 0.57 -17.45
CA ARG A 21 12.08 0.40 -16.42
C ARG A 21 11.97 1.64 -15.53
N PHE A 22 13.10 2.16 -15.06
CA PHE A 22 13.16 3.35 -14.22
C PHE A 22 12.57 4.58 -14.92
N MET A 23 13.00 4.86 -16.17
CA MET A 23 12.46 5.97 -16.96
C MET A 23 10.96 5.82 -17.21
N ALA A 24 10.49 4.60 -17.52
CA ALA A 24 9.07 4.36 -17.75
C ALA A 24 8.21 4.66 -16.52
N ILE A 25 8.63 4.17 -15.34
CA ILE A 25 7.93 4.44 -14.08
C ILE A 25 7.95 5.94 -13.76
N ASN A 26 9.09 6.62 -13.94
CA ASN A 26 9.20 8.05 -13.67
C ASN A 26 8.26 8.89 -14.57
N ASP A 27 8.21 8.59 -15.87
CA ASP A 27 7.33 9.27 -16.83
C ASP A 27 5.84 9.07 -16.49
N ILE A 28 5.46 7.86 -16.02
CA ILE A 28 4.11 7.56 -15.54
C ILE A 28 3.81 8.38 -14.28
N MET A 29 4.75 8.44 -13.33
CA MET A 29 4.60 9.24 -12.11
C MET A 29 4.43 10.74 -12.43
N GLU A 30 5.19 11.29 -13.37
CA GLU A 30 5.04 12.67 -13.81
C GLU A 30 3.66 12.90 -14.44
N SER A 31 3.19 11.96 -15.26
CA SER A 31 1.85 12.01 -15.87
C SER A 31 0.73 11.95 -14.84
N LEU A 32 0.90 11.12 -13.79
CA LEU A 32 0.01 11.08 -12.63
C LEU A 32 0.02 12.42 -11.89
N LYS A 33 1.19 12.93 -11.50
CA LYS A 33 1.30 14.21 -10.76
C LYS A 33 0.68 15.39 -11.50
N ASN A 34 0.89 15.45 -12.82
CA ASN A 34 0.37 16.50 -13.68
C ASN A 34 -1.11 16.31 -14.08
N LYS A 35 -1.77 15.24 -13.60
CA LYS A 35 -3.15 14.87 -13.96
C LYS A 35 -3.39 14.77 -15.47
N SER A 36 -2.34 14.44 -16.23
CA SER A 36 -2.37 14.33 -17.69
C SER A 36 -2.48 12.89 -18.18
N ILE A 37 -2.40 11.93 -17.27
CA ILE A 37 -2.53 10.51 -17.61
C ILE A 37 -3.94 10.19 -18.12
N THR A 38 -4.00 9.43 -19.21
CA THR A 38 -5.24 8.96 -19.83
C THR A 38 -5.08 7.47 -20.11
N LEU A 39 -5.81 6.64 -19.37
CA LEU A 39 -5.78 5.18 -19.47
C LEU A 39 -7.20 4.70 -19.77
N ASP A 40 -7.32 3.77 -20.71
CA ASP A 40 -8.52 2.94 -20.78
C ASP A 40 -8.44 1.81 -19.75
N ASP A 41 -9.54 1.08 -19.60
CA ASP A 41 -9.64 0.00 -18.61
C ASP A 41 -8.59 -1.09 -18.78
N THR A 42 -8.25 -1.43 -20.02
CA THR A 42 -7.25 -2.46 -20.33
C THR A 42 -5.86 -1.99 -19.92
N THR A 43 -5.51 -0.77 -20.30
CA THR A 43 -4.21 -0.15 -20.06
C THR A 43 -4.01 0.12 -18.56
N GLU A 44 -5.05 0.54 -17.84
CA GLU A 44 -5.00 0.71 -16.38
C GLU A 44 -4.77 -0.62 -15.65
N ASN A 45 -5.45 -1.69 -16.06
CA ASN A 45 -5.23 -3.02 -15.48
C ASN A 45 -3.81 -3.54 -15.76
N GLN A 46 -3.28 -3.31 -16.96
CA GLN A 46 -1.90 -3.66 -17.31
C GLN A 46 -0.90 -2.88 -16.46
N LEU A 47 -1.12 -1.57 -16.28
CA LEU A 47 -0.28 -0.73 -15.42
C LEU A 47 -0.23 -1.27 -13.99
N ILE A 48 -1.39 -1.51 -13.37
CA ILE A 48 -1.49 -2.06 -12.00
C ILE A 48 -0.74 -3.40 -11.92
N THR A 49 -0.95 -4.28 -12.90
CA THR A 49 -0.32 -5.60 -12.94
C THR A 49 1.21 -5.48 -13.03
N ASN A 50 1.73 -4.57 -13.85
CA ASN A 50 3.16 -4.37 -14.01
C ASN A 50 3.80 -3.76 -12.76
N LEU A 51 3.18 -2.75 -12.15
CA LEU A 51 3.66 -2.18 -10.89
C LEU A 51 3.72 -3.25 -9.78
N LEU A 52 2.65 -4.02 -9.58
CA LEU A 52 2.66 -5.10 -8.57
C LEU A 52 3.73 -6.18 -8.81
N LYS A 53 4.17 -6.38 -10.06
CA LYS A 53 5.31 -7.26 -10.39
C LYS A 53 6.66 -6.61 -10.10
N LEU A 54 6.78 -5.30 -10.31
CA LEU A 54 8.02 -4.53 -10.08
C LEU A 54 8.39 -4.40 -8.61
N LEU A 55 7.46 -4.67 -7.68
CA LEU A 55 7.81 -4.90 -6.27
C LEU A 55 8.82 -6.05 -6.09
N SER A 56 8.92 -6.98 -7.04
CA SER A 56 9.93 -8.06 -7.08
C SER A 56 11.09 -7.76 -8.05
N ASP A 57 11.29 -6.50 -8.45
CA ASP A 57 12.38 -6.14 -9.36
C ASP A 57 13.76 -6.42 -8.74
N THR A 58 14.71 -6.85 -9.56
CA THR A 58 16.08 -7.15 -9.11
C THR A 58 16.87 -5.88 -8.76
N ASN A 59 16.42 -4.71 -9.20
CA ASN A 59 17.03 -3.43 -8.89
C ASN A 59 16.24 -2.67 -7.82
N ALA A 60 16.89 -2.41 -6.68
CA ALA A 60 16.29 -1.72 -5.55
C ALA A 60 15.87 -0.27 -5.85
N GLU A 61 16.53 0.44 -6.78
CA GLU A 61 16.10 1.80 -7.16
C GLU A 61 14.79 1.77 -7.94
N VAL A 62 14.61 0.78 -8.81
CA VAL A 62 13.36 0.52 -9.53
C VAL A 62 12.25 0.15 -8.54
N GLN A 63 12.49 -0.74 -7.58
CA GLN A 63 11.52 -1.07 -6.52
C GLN A 63 11.09 0.17 -5.71
N ASN A 64 12.05 0.98 -5.28
CA ASN A 64 11.76 2.19 -4.51
C ASN A 64 10.99 3.26 -5.30
N LEU A 65 11.22 3.33 -6.61
CA LEU A 65 10.47 4.21 -7.50
C LEU A 65 9.04 3.67 -7.73
N ASP A 66 8.90 2.36 -7.91
CA ASP A 66 7.62 1.67 -8.06
C ASP A 66 6.69 1.87 -6.86
N VAL A 67 7.22 1.76 -5.63
CA VAL A 67 6.50 2.08 -4.38
C VAL A 67 5.85 3.47 -4.43
N LYS A 68 6.61 4.48 -4.89
CA LYS A 68 6.11 5.86 -5.01
C LYS A 68 5.06 5.99 -6.12
N CYS A 69 5.22 5.24 -7.20
CA CYS A 69 4.26 5.21 -8.30
C CYS A 69 2.93 4.60 -7.86
N ILE A 70 2.95 3.46 -7.15
CA ILE A 70 1.74 2.83 -6.59
C ILE A 70 1.01 3.80 -5.65
N ALA A 71 1.73 4.47 -4.74
CA ALA A 71 1.15 5.44 -3.82
C ALA A 71 0.48 6.63 -4.53
N LEU A 72 1.02 7.05 -5.68
CA LEU A 72 0.35 8.05 -6.53
C LEU A 72 -0.86 7.45 -7.25
N LEU A 73 -0.72 6.26 -7.84
CA LEU A 73 -1.75 5.63 -8.67
C LEU A 73 -3.04 5.38 -7.90
N VAL A 74 -2.98 4.92 -6.64
CA VAL A 74 -4.18 4.63 -5.83
C VAL A 74 -5.14 5.81 -5.70
N ASN A 75 -4.64 7.05 -5.83
CA ASN A 75 -5.44 8.28 -5.82
C ASN A 75 -6.23 8.51 -7.12
N TYR A 76 -5.97 7.74 -8.18
CA TYR A 76 -6.59 7.87 -9.48
C TYR A 76 -7.63 6.79 -9.77
N LEU A 77 -7.54 5.65 -9.07
CA LEU A 77 -8.33 4.45 -9.28
C LEU A 77 -9.77 4.60 -8.77
N ALA A 78 -10.72 3.99 -9.49
CA ALA A 78 -12.06 3.77 -8.97
C ALA A 78 -12.05 2.68 -7.87
N GLN A 79 -13.06 2.71 -6.99
CA GLN A 79 -13.14 1.82 -5.81
C GLN A 79 -12.81 0.34 -6.08
N PRO A 80 -13.35 -0.32 -7.13
CA PRO A 80 -13.10 -1.75 -7.32
C PRO A 80 -11.62 -2.05 -7.58
N ARG A 81 -10.95 -1.21 -8.38
CA ARG A 81 -9.52 -1.36 -8.69
C ARG A 81 -8.63 -0.94 -7.53
N LEU A 82 -9.04 0.10 -6.79
CA LEU A 82 -8.36 0.50 -5.56
C LEU A 82 -8.32 -0.66 -4.58
N PHE A 83 -9.49 -1.24 -4.25
CA PHE A 83 -9.56 -2.36 -3.30
C PHE A 83 -8.79 -3.57 -3.80
N SER A 84 -8.94 -3.95 -5.07
CA SER A 84 -8.16 -5.04 -5.64
C SER A 84 -6.64 -4.81 -5.56
N THR A 85 -6.17 -3.57 -5.71
CA THR A 85 -4.74 -3.23 -5.60
C THR A 85 -4.27 -3.34 -4.15
N LEU A 86 -5.05 -2.81 -3.21
CA LEU A 86 -4.75 -2.87 -1.78
C LEU A 86 -4.74 -4.32 -1.26
N ASP A 87 -5.68 -5.15 -1.70
CA ASP A 87 -5.74 -6.57 -1.36
C ASP A 87 -4.54 -7.33 -1.92
N ALA A 88 -4.10 -7.03 -3.13
CA ALA A 88 -2.92 -7.64 -3.72
C ALA A 88 -1.65 -7.30 -2.94
N LEU A 89 -1.55 -6.08 -2.40
CA LEU A 89 -0.46 -5.68 -1.50
C LEU A 89 -0.53 -6.47 -0.18
N CYS A 90 -1.70 -6.54 0.46
CA CYS A 90 -1.90 -7.34 1.67
C CYS A 90 -1.53 -8.81 1.45
N LYS A 91 -1.95 -9.40 0.34
CA LYS A 91 -1.60 -10.76 -0.05
C LYS A 91 -0.10 -10.96 -0.20
N LYS A 92 0.61 -10.02 -0.84
CA LYS A 92 2.08 -10.08 -0.96
C LYS A 92 2.78 -9.95 0.40
N ILE A 93 2.23 -9.18 1.33
CA ILE A 93 2.75 -9.07 2.71
C ILE A 93 2.55 -10.39 3.47
N SER A 94 1.40 -11.05 3.34
CA SER A 94 1.07 -12.26 4.10
C SER A 94 1.66 -13.54 3.49
N GLU A 95 1.66 -13.66 2.17
CA GLU A 95 1.99 -14.88 1.42
C GLU A 95 3.26 -14.77 0.59
N GLY A 96 3.92 -13.60 0.55
CA GLY A 96 5.16 -13.42 -0.19
C GLY A 96 6.26 -14.37 0.30
N GLU A 97 6.88 -15.12 -0.61
CA GLU A 97 7.91 -16.11 -0.27
C GLU A 97 9.17 -15.42 0.28
N GLU A 98 9.61 -14.35 -0.37
CA GLU A 98 10.80 -13.58 -0.01
C GLU A 98 10.50 -12.50 1.03
N GLU A 99 11.34 -12.39 2.05
CA GLU A 99 11.25 -11.34 3.09
C GLU A 99 11.29 -9.94 2.47
N ASN A 100 12.16 -9.72 1.49
CA ASN A 100 12.25 -8.44 0.77
C ASN A 100 10.94 -8.08 0.06
N LEU A 101 10.25 -9.06 -0.55
CA LEU A 101 8.95 -8.82 -1.18
C LEU A 101 7.88 -8.45 -0.16
N ARG A 102 7.88 -9.09 1.02
CA ARG A 102 6.94 -8.76 2.10
C ARG A 102 7.18 -7.33 2.61
N ASP A 103 8.44 -6.97 2.87
CA ASP A 103 8.82 -5.64 3.38
C ASP A 103 8.50 -4.52 2.38
N ILE A 104 8.93 -4.65 1.12
CA ILE A 104 8.65 -3.62 0.11
C ILE A 104 7.15 -3.47 -0.17
N SER A 105 6.37 -4.56 -0.10
CA SER A 105 4.92 -4.52 -0.23
C SER A 105 4.26 -3.81 0.97
N ALA A 106 4.79 -3.98 2.18
CA ALA A 106 4.33 -3.27 3.37
C ALA A 106 4.64 -1.77 3.29
N ILE A 107 5.80 -1.40 2.74
CA ILE A 107 6.17 0.00 2.48
C ILE A 107 5.26 0.62 1.40
N ALA A 108 4.96 -0.12 0.33
CA ALA A 108 4.02 0.30 -0.71
C ALA A 108 2.62 0.54 -0.16
N LEU A 109 2.10 -0.39 0.64
CA LEU A 109 0.79 -0.26 1.30
C LEU A 109 0.79 0.95 2.23
N ARG A 110 1.81 1.09 3.08
CA ARG A 110 1.93 2.21 4.02
C ARG A 110 1.94 3.55 3.32
N SER A 111 2.76 3.69 2.28
CA SER A 111 2.86 4.92 1.49
C SER A 111 1.53 5.24 0.81
N SER A 112 0.88 4.22 0.23
CA SER A 112 -0.42 4.36 -0.42
C SER A 112 -1.50 4.87 0.52
N ILE A 113 -1.53 4.40 1.78
CA ILE A 113 -2.55 4.81 2.74
C ILE A 113 -2.27 6.18 3.37
N ILE A 114 -1.01 6.48 3.68
CA ILE A 114 -0.62 7.78 4.23
C ILE A 114 -0.89 8.90 3.22
N ASP A 115 -0.57 8.66 1.94
CA ASP A 115 -0.74 9.63 0.86
C ASP A 115 -2.12 9.53 0.17
N PHE A 116 -2.99 8.64 0.65
CA PHE A 116 -4.33 8.48 0.07
C PHE A 116 -5.13 9.76 0.29
N ASN A 117 -5.57 10.40 -0.78
CA ASN A 117 -6.51 11.50 -0.75
C ASN A 117 -7.87 10.93 -1.12
N SER A 118 -8.93 11.31 -0.41
CA SER A 118 -10.31 10.83 -0.65
C SER A 118 -10.92 11.39 -1.96
N LEU A 119 -10.10 11.58 -2.99
CA LEU A 119 -10.48 12.08 -4.29
C LEU A 119 -11.18 10.95 -5.06
N LYS A 120 -12.29 11.29 -5.72
CA LYS A 120 -13.11 10.39 -6.56
C LYS A 120 -13.92 9.32 -5.80
N ASN A 121 -14.89 9.77 -4.99
CA ASN A 121 -16.03 8.97 -4.50
C ASN A 121 -15.71 7.75 -3.60
N VAL A 122 -14.45 7.52 -3.23
CA VAL A 122 -14.09 6.51 -2.22
C VAL A 122 -13.88 7.19 -0.88
N SER A 123 -14.70 6.83 0.10
CA SER A 123 -14.50 7.29 1.46
C SER A 123 -13.28 6.61 2.07
N PHE A 124 -12.51 7.34 2.88
CA PHE A 124 -11.41 6.73 3.65
C PHE A 124 -11.93 5.63 4.59
N HIS A 125 -13.17 5.76 5.09
CA HIS A 125 -13.86 4.72 5.85
C HIS A 125 -13.93 3.39 5.10
N GLY A 126 -14.33 3.38 3.81
CA GLY A 126 -14.37 2.13 3.04
C GLY A 126 -12.99 1.49 2.85
N VAL A 127 -11.92 2.31 2.82
CA VAL A 127 -10.54 1.81 2.81
C VAL A 127 -10.17 1.17 4.15
N VAL A 128 -10.58 1.78 5.27
CA VAL A 128 -10.40 1.22 6.62
C VAL A 128 -11.12 -0.11 6.76
N ASP A 129 -12.41 -0.19 6.39
CA ASP A 129 -13.21 -1.42 6.47
C ASP A 129 -12.60 -2.56 5.65
N ARG A 130 -11.97 -2.24 4.50
CA ARG A 130 -11.32 -3.24 3.66
C ARG A 130 -10.02 -3.75 4.24
N LEU A 131 -9.21 -2.87 4.82
CA LEU A 131 -7.83 -3.18 5.23
C LEU A 131 -7.71 -3.68 6.66
N MET A 132 -8.50 -3.16 7.59
CA MET A 132 -8.35 -3.46 9.02
C MET A 132 -8.40 -4.98 9.30
N PRO A 133 -9.36 -5.76 8.77
CA PRO A 133 -9.39 -7.21 9.02
C PRO A 133 -8.15 -7.94 8.49
N GLN A 134 -7.64 -7.52 7.33
CA GLN A 134 -6.45 -8.12 6.72
C GLN A 134 -5.20 -7.83 7.57
N MET A 135 -5.03 -6.60 8.04
CA MET A 135 -3.92 -6.23 8.90
C MET A 135 -3.95 -6.96 10.25
N ILE A 136 -5.13 -7.11 10.86
CA ILE A 136 -5.29 -7.89 12.10
C ILE A 136 -4.87 -9.34 11.85
N SER A 137 -5.32 -9.96 10.76
CA SER A 137 -4.95 -11.32 10.39
C SER A 137 -3.43 -11.48 10.23
N ILE A 138 -2.75 -10.52 9.61
CA ILE A 138 -1.29 -10.54 9.43
C ILE A 138 -0.57 -10.36 10.77
N LEU A 139 -1.01 -9.41 11.60
CA LEU A 139 -0.42 -9.18 12.92
C LEU A 139 -0.60 -10.39 13.86
N ALA A 140 -1.62 -11.22 13.63
CA ALA A 140 -1.86 -12.44 14.38
C ALA A 140 -0.94 -13.61 13.96
N SER A 141 -0.40 -13.63 12.73
CA SER A 141 0.23 -14.83 12.13
C SER A 141 1.65 -15.16 12.64
N ASN A 142 2.23 -14.37 13.55
CA ASN A 142 3.57 -14.56 14.17
C ASN A 142 4.75 -14.74 13.19
N SER A 143 4.57 -14.44 11.89
CA SER A 143 5.43 -14.95 10.83
C SER A 143 6.50 -13.97 10.33
N ASP A 144 6.32 -12.66 10.53
CA ASP A 144 7.33 -11.69 10.13
C ASP A 144 7.19 -10.36 10.90
N TYR A 145 8.17 -10.06 11.73
CA TYR A 145 8.15 -8.83 12.53
C TYR A 145 8.55 -7.59 11.74
N SER A 146 9.24 -7.74 10.60
CA SER A 146 9.74 -6.61 9.81
C SER A 146 8.59 -5.73 9.33
N VAL A 147 7.51 -6.36 8.85
CA VAL A 147 6.32 -5.69 8.29
C VAL A 147 5.39 -5.09 9.35
N TYR A 148 5.49 -5.53 10.61
CA TYR A 148 4.56 -5.11 11.67
C TYR A 148 4.70 -3.64 12.01
N GLU A 149 5.90 -3.06 11.89
CA GLU A 149 6.10 -1.63 12.13
C GLU A 149 5.28 -0.79 11.12
N GLN A 150 5.27 -1.18 9.85
CA GLN A 150 4.52 -0.53 8.79
C GLN A 150 3.02 -0.71 8.99
N LEU A 151 2.56 -1.90 9.36
CA LEU A 151 1.14 -2.17 9.62
C LEU A 151 0.62 -1.37 10.82
N LEU A 152 1.38 -1.31 11.92
CA LEU A 152 1.01 -0.52 13.10
C LEU A 152 1.02 0.99 12.82
N ASP A 153 1.95 1.47 11.97
CA ASP A 153 1.95 2.84 11.46
C ASP A 153 0.67 3.14 10.66
N ILE A 154 0.24 2.20 9.79
CA ILE A 154 -1.00 2.33 9.01
C ILE A 154 -2.20 2.41 9.94
N ILE A 155 -2.32 1.50 10.91
CA ILE A 155 -3.42 1.48 11.88
C ILE A 155 -3.48 2.81 12.66
N SER A 156 -2.34 3.28 13.16
CA SER A 156 -2.24 4.58 13.85
C SER A 156 -2.65 5.75 12.96
N HIS A 157 -2.26 5.72 11.68
CA HIS A 157 -2.69 6.73 10.71
C HIS A 157 -4.21 6.69 10.50
N MET A 158 -4.79 5.50 10.39
CA MET A 158 -6.24 5.32 10.23
C MET A 158 -7.01 5.91 11.41
N PHE A 159 -6.63 5.55 12.65
CA PHE A 159 -7.24 6.10 13.87
C PHE A 159 -7.19 7.63 13.91
N ARG A 160 -6.00 8.21 13.68
CA ARG A 160 -5.84 9.66 13.69
C ARG A 160 -6.70 10.36 12.63
N ARG A 161 -6.77 9.76 11.44
CA ARG A 161 -7.45 10.39 10.29
C ARG A 161 -8.97 10.30 10.37
N THR A 162 -9.51 9.20 10.89
CA THR A 162 -10.96 9.07 11.09
C THR A 162 -11.41 9.81 12.34
N GLY A 163 -10.59 9.81 13.40
CA GLY A 163 -11.03 10.22 14.75
C GLY A 163 -12.29 9.46 15.16
N ASN A 164 -13.09 10.06 16.02
CA ASN A 164 -14.33 9.49 16.60
C ASN A 164 -15.49 9.40 15.59
N LYS A 165 -15.21 9.52 14.29
CA LYS A 165 -16.22 9.40 13.22
C LYS A 165 -16.44 7.95 12.77
N LEU A 166 -15.59 7.03 13.22
CA LEU A 166 -15.65 5.62 12.90
C LEU A 166 -15.48 4.80 14.18
N GLU A 167 -16.38 3.86 14.40
CA GLU A 167 -16.21 2.84 15.45
C GLU A 167 -15.28 1.73 14.95
N PHE A 168 -14.27 1.42 15.74
CA PHE A 168 -13.28 0.39 15.40
C PHE A 168 -13.59 -0.93 16.12
N ASN A 169 -14.75 -1.49 15.80
CA ASN A 169 -15.24 -2.77 16.34
C ASN A 169 -14.83 -3.93 15.43
N TYR A 170 -13.52 -4.18 15.33
CA TYR A 170 -12.97 -5.27 14.54
C TYR A 170 -12.50 -6.41 15.45
N ASP A 171 -12.96 -7.62 15.17
CA ASP A 171 -12.59 -8.82 15.93
C ASP A 171 -11.07 -8.99 15.96
N GLY A 172 -10.52 -9.18 17.17
CA GLY A 172 -9.08 -9.39 17.40
C GLY A 172 -8.22 -8.12 17.34
N LEU A 173 -8.77 -6.93 17.04
CA LEU A 173 -7.97 -5.69 16.99
C LEU A 173 -7.28 -5.38 18.32
N ASN A 174 -8.05 -5.38 19.42
CA ASN A 174 -7.48 -5.14 20.75
C ASN A 174 -6.45 -6.20 21.11
N ASP A 175 -6.74 -7.47 20.84
CA ASP A 175 -5.85 -8.59 21.16
C ASP A 175 -4.49 -8.46 20.48
N VAL A 176 -4.47 -8.14 19.17
CA VAL A 176 -3.20 -7.96 18.45
C VAL A 176 -2.46 -6.71 18.93
N LEU A 177 -3.16 -5.61 19.22
CA LEU A 177 -2.53 -4.39 19.70
C LEU A 177 -1.92 -4.57 21.11
N PHE A 178 -2.64 -5.18 22.05
CA PHE A 178 -2.12 -5.48 23.39
C PHE A 178 -0.93 -6.43 23.34
N LYS A 179 -1.04 -7.53 22.58
CA LYS A 179 0.07 -8.47 22.37
C LYS A 179 1.33 -7.76 21.88
N HIS A 180 1.20 -6.90 20.87
CA HIS A 180 2.36 -6.22 20.29
C HIS A 180 2.86 -5.05 21.13
N ALA A 181 2.04 -4.48 22.02
CA ALA A 181 2.45 -3.48 23.01
C ALA A 181 3.34 -4.05 24.14
N GLU A 182 3.46 -5.38 24.21
CA GLU A 182 4.38 -6.09 25.10
C GLU A 182 5.55 -6.75 24.33
N SER A 183 5.64 -6.54 23.01
CA SER A 183 6.71 -7.10 22.17
C SER A 183 8.10 -6.70 22.69
N ASP A 184 9.06 -7.63 22.66
CA ASP A 184 10.47 -7.33 22.98
C ASP A 184 11.10 -6.35 21.98
N LYS A 185 10.60 -6.32 20.74
CA LYS A 185 11.08 -5.41 19.69
C LYS A 185 10.56 -4.00 19.94
N TYR A 186 11.47 -3.10 20.32
CA TYR A 186 11.14 -1.71 20.66
C TYR A 186 10.33 -0.99 19.56
N GLY A 187 10.69 -1.15 18.28
CA GLY A 187 10.01 -0.48 17.17
C GLY A 187 8.54 -0.88 17.02
N ILE A 188 8.23 -2.15 17.28
CA ILE A 188 6.86 -2.71 17.29
C ILE A 188 6.13 -2.26 18.55
N ARG A 189 6.75 -2.47 19.72
CA ARG A 189 6.19 -2.12 21.02
C ARG A 189 5.73 -0.68 21.08
N ARG A 190 6.61 0.25 20.70
CA ARG A 190 6.33 1.69 20.70
C ARG A 190 5.13 2.04 19.82
N ARG A 191 5.03 1.45 18.63
CA ARG A 191 3.94 1.73 17.68
C ARG A 191 2.61 1.12 18.11
N ALA A 192 2.63 -0.09 18.66
CA ALA A 192 1.45 -0.72 19.22
C ALA A 192 0.91 0.07 20.42
N GLN A 193 1.79 0.52 21.33
CA GLN A 193 1.41 1.40 22.44
C GLN A 193 0.82 2.72 21.95
N GLN A 194 1.40 3.30 20.90
CA GLN A 194 0.86 4.51 20.27
C GLN A 194 -0.52 4.27 19.67
N ALA A 195 -0.72 3.16 18.96
CA ALA A 195 -2.00 2.79 18.37
C ALA A 195 -3.07 2.56 19.45
N LEU A 196 -2.73 1.89 20.56
CA LEU A 196 -3.62 1.70 21.71
C LEU A 196 -4.02 3.03 22.35
N ALA A 197 -3.06 3.94 22.55
CA ALA A 197 -3.35 5.26 23.10
C ALA A 197 -4.35 6.02 22.23
N MET A 198 -4.17 5.98 20.91
CA MET A 198 -5.12 6.58 19.97
C MET A 198 -6.48 5.89 20.00
N TYR A 199 -6.50 4.56 20.02
CA TYR A 199 -7.73 3.78 20.06
C TYR A 199 -8.59 4.10 21.31
N ALA A 200 -7.95 4.35 22.46
CA ALA A 200 -8.62 4.72 23.69
C ALA A 200 -9.26 6.14 23.66
N GLU A 201 -8.87 6.99 22.71
CA GLU A 201 -9.39 8.36 22.53
C GLU A 201 -10.56 8.43 21.53
N LEU A 202 -10.86 7.33 20.81
CA LEU A 202 -11.93 7.23 19.82
C LEU A 202 -13.29 6.98 20.47
#